data_AF-A0A1A8E0M6-F1
#
_entry.id   AF-A0A1A8E0M6-F1
#
_cell.length_a   1.000
_cell.length_b   1.000
_cell.length_c   1.000
_cell.angle_alpha   90.00
_cell.angle_beta   90.00
_cell.angle_gamma   90.00
#
_symmetry.space_group_name_H-M   'P 1'
#
loop_
_entity.id
_entity.type
_entity.pdbx_description
1 polymer ?
#
loop_
_entity_poly.entity_id
_entity_poly.type
_entity_poly.pdbx_seq_one_letter_code
_entity_poly.pdbx_strand_id
1 'polypeptide(L)'
;MTAEETINIKEAEVMKVILDFLNSRKLHISMLALEKESGVINGLYSDDMLFLRQLILDGQWEEVMQFIQPLEGMDKFDKKRFRYIILKQKFLEALCVNNAMSAAEDPHNLEVSMQEAVKCLHCLEEFCPTKEDYSTLCLLLTLPRLTHHAEFKDWNPS
;
A
#
# COMPACT_ATOMS: atom_id res chain seq x y z
N MET A 1 49.24 -24.91 -13.05
CA MET A 1 47.96 -25.28 -12.42
C MET A 1 47.32 -23.99 -11.94
N THR A 2 46.40 -23.43 -12.72
CA THR A 2 45.56 -22.31 -12.26
C THR A 2 44.53 -22.90 -11.32
N ALA A 3 44.52 -22.49 -10.05
CA ALA A 3 43.50 -22.90 -9.10
C ALA A 3 42.15 -22.39 -9.62
N GLU A 4 41.18 -23.28 -9.84
CA GLU A 4 39.81 -22.90 -10.09
C GLU A 4 39.25 -22.33 -8.78
N GLU A 5 39.17 -21.00 -8.70
CA GLU A 5 38.48 -20.32 -7.61
C GLU A 5 36.97 -20.53 -7.78
N THR A 6 36.38 -21.37 -6.93
CA THR A 6 34.94 -21.60 -6.90
C THR A 6 34.28 -20.62 -5.93
N ILE A 7 33.44 -19.72 -6.46
CA ILE A 7 32.61 -18.83 -5.65
C ILE A 7 31.35 -19.59 -5.22
N ASN A 8 31.18 -19.79 -3.92
CA ASN A 8 29.97 -20.42 -3.38
C ASN A 8 28.99 -19.35 -2.91
N ILE A 9 27.89 -19.18 -3.65
CA ILE A 9 26.83 -18.22 -3.35
C ILE A 9 25.62 -18.97 -2.82
N LYS A 10 25.12 -18.58 -1.64
CA LYS A 10 23.88 -19.14 -1.11
C LYS A 10 22.71 -18.67 -1.96
N GLU A 11 21.73 -19.54 -2.20
CA GLU A 11 20.52 -19.21 -2.94
C GLU A 11 19.80 -17.96 -2.40
N ALA A 12 19.70 -17.83 -1.07
CA ALA A 12 19.10 -16.66 -0.44
C ALA A 12 19.79 -15.33 -0.81
N GLU A 13 21.11 -15.34 -1.05
CA GLU A 13 21.84 -14.14 -1.48
C GLU A 13 21.54 -13.79 -2.94
N VAL A 14 21.39 -14.80 -3.81
CA VAL A 14 20.92 -14.59 -5.18
C VAL A 14 19.52 -13.98 -5.18
N MET A 15 18.61 -14.52 -4.35
CA MET A 15 17.26 -13.99 -4.20
C MET A 15 17.25 -12.53 -3.74
N LYS A 16 18.03 -12.17 -2.71
CA LYS A 16 18.13 -10.78 -2.24
C LYS A 16 18.62 -9.84 -3.34
N VAL A 17 19.62 -10.24 -4.13
CA VAL A 17 20.11 -9.44 -5.26
C VAL A 17 19.02 -9.24 -6.32
N ILE A 18 18.22 -10.27 -6.61
CA ILE A 18 17.07 -10.15 -7.52
C ILE A 18 16.02 -9.20 -6.94
N LEU A 19 15.70 -9.31 -5.64
CA LEU A 19 14.75 -8.42 -4.96
C LEU A 19 15.23 -6.95 -5.00
N ASP A 20 16.52 -6.69 -4.81
CA ASP A 20 17.10 -5.35 -4.96
C ASP A 20 16.97 -4.83 -6.39
N PHE A 21 17.20 -5.68 -7.39
CA PHE A 21 17.02 -5.32 -8.78
C PHE A 21 15.56 -4.96 -9.09
N LEU A 22 14.60 -5.81 -8.68
CA LEU A 22 13.17 -5.57 -8.88
C LEU A 22 12.72 -4.27 -8.22
N ASN A 23 13.16 -4.01 -6.98
CA ASN A 23 12.91 -2.77 -6.27
C ASN A 23 13.48 -1.55 -7.01
N SER A 24 14.72 -1.62 -7.49
CA SER A 24 15.37 -0.52 -8.24
C SER A 24 14.65 -0.16 -9.55
N ARG A 25 13.90 -1.13 -10.11
CA ARG A 25 13.10 -0.98 -11.33
C ARG A 25 11.62 -0.73 -11.06
N LYS A 26 11.21 -0.59 -9.80
CA LYS A 26 9.80 -0.44 -9.37
C LYS A 26 8.90 -1.61 -9.81
N LEU A 27 9.46 -2.81 -9.90
CA LEU A 27 8.75 -4.04 -10.29
C LEU A 27 8.15 -4.74 -9.07
N HIS A 28 7.32 -4.01 -8.31
CA HIS A 28 6.87 -4.43 -6.98
C HIS A 28 5.97 -5.68 -6.99
N ILE A 29 5.17 -5.89 -8.04
CA ILE A 29 4.35 -7.10 -8.18
C ILE A 29 5.24 -8.35 -8.30
N SER A 30 6.25 -8.31 -9.18
CA SER A 30 7.21 -9.40 -9.32
C SER A 30 8.05 -9.60 -8.07
N MET A 31 8.40 -8.52 -7.37
CA MET A 31 9.10 -8.57 -6.09
C MET A 31 8.27 -9.32 -5.05
N LEU A 32 7.00 -8.94 -4.88
CA LEU A 32 6.10 -9.58 -3.92
C LEU A 32 5.85 -11.06 -4.27
N ALA A 33 5.67 -11.39 -5.55
CA ALA A 33 5.52 -12.78 -5.99
C ALA A 33 6.75 -13.62 -5.63
N LEU A 34 7.95 -13.10 -5.90
CA LEU A 34 9.19 -13.79 -5.57
C LEU A 34 9.36 -13.99 -4.06
N GLU A 35 9.05 -12.99 -3.24
CA GLU A 35 9.08 -13.12 -1.77
C GLU A 35 8.10 -14.19 -1.28
N LYS A 36 6.87 -14.24 -1.82
CA LYS A 36 5.85 -15.22 -1.46
C LYS A 36 6.25 -16.65 -1.85
N GLU A 37 6.84 -16.82 -3.03
CA GLU A 37 7.24 -18.13 -3.54
C GLU A 37 8.51 -18.67 -2.87
N SER A 38 9.50 -17.79 -2.65
CA SER A 38 10.79 -18.18 -2.07
C SER A 38 10.82 -18.16 -0.53
N GLY A 39 9.91 -17.42 0.10
CA GLY A 39 9.96 -17.14 1.53
C GLY A 39 11.14 -16.23 1.94
N VAL A 40 11.89 -15.67 0.99
CA VAL A 40 13.04 -14.80 1.24
C VAL A 40 12.60 -13.34 1.13
N ILE A 41 12.79 -12.57 2.20
CA ILE A 41 12.55 -11.13 2.24
C ILE A 41 13.89 -10.41 2.35
N ASN A 42 14.07 -9.35 1.55
CA ASN A 42 15.29 -8.57 1.59
C ASN A 42 15.19 -7.44 2.65
N GLY A 43 15.49 -7.78 3.91
CA GLY A 43 15.50 -6.83 5.01
C GLY A 43 15.68 -7.49 6.37
N LEU A 44 16.01 -6.69 7.38
CA LEU A 44 16.09 -7.12 8.78
C LEU A 44 14.86 -6.61 9.52
N TYR A 45 13.75 -7.33 9.38
CA TYR A 45 12.47 -6.98 9.98
C TYR A 45 12.11 -7.97 11.08
N SER A 46 11.48 -7.49 12.15
CA SER A 46 10.89 -8.38 13.16
C SER A 46 9.63 -9.05 12.60
N ASP A 47 9.24 -10.18 13.20
CA ASP A 47 8.01 -10.88 12.84
C ASP A 47 6.78 -9.96 12.92
N ASP A 48 6.70 -9.10 13.95
CA ASP A 48 5.62 -8.11 14.09
C ASP A 48 5.57 -7.12 12.93
N MET A 49 6.73 -6.68 12.43
CA MET A 49 6.78 -5.76 11.29
C MET A 49 6.39 -6.48 10.00
N LEU A 50 6.84 -7.72 9.81
CA LEU A 50 6.46 -8.55 8.66
C LEU A 50 4.96 -8.83 8.67
N PHE A 51 4.38 -9.08 9.84
CA PHE A 51 2.95 -9.27 10.00
C PHE A 51 2.16 -8.01 9.64
N LEU A 52 2.55 -6.83 10.18
CA LEU A 52 1.94 -5.56 9.80
C LEU A 52 2.02 -5.30 8.28
N ARG A 53 3.20 -5.56 7.69
CA ARG A 53 3.39 -5.44 6.24
C ARG A 53 2.42 -6.35 5.48
N GLN A 54 2.22 -7.58 5.95
CA GLN A 54 1.29 -8.52 5.32
C GLN A 54 -0.15 -8.01 5.37
N LEU A 55 -0.62 -7.52 6.54
CA LEU A 55 -1.95 -6.94 6.66
C LEU A 55 -2.17 -5.76 5.68
N ILE A 56 -1.16 -4.90 5.53
CA ILE A 56 -1.21 -3.77 4.58
C ILE A 56 -1.27 -4.26 3.14
N LEU A 57 -0.42 -5.23 2.76
CA LEU A 57 -0.38 -5.77 1.41
C LEU A 57 -1.65 -6.55 1.03
N ASP A 58 -2.34 -7.12 2.02
CA ASP A 58 -3.61 -7.81 1.83
C ASP A 58 -4.82 -6.86 1.91
N GLY A 59 -4.62 -5.56 2.15
CA GLY A 59 -5.69 -4.57 2.25
C GLY A 59 -6.58 -4.75 3.49
N GLN A 60 -6.09 -5.43 4.52
CA GLN A 60 -6.81 -5.70 5.77
C GLN A 60 -6.76 -4.48 6.70
N TRP A 61 -7.38 -3.38 6.26
CA TRP A 61 -7.23 -2.07 6.88
C TRP A 61 -7.69 -1.99 8.34
N GLU A 62 -8.71 -2.76 8.71
CA GLU A 62 -9.24 -2.70 10.08
C GLU A 62 -8.34 -3.46 11.04
N GLU A 63 -7.78 -4.58 10.57
CA GLU A 63 -6.77 -5.37 11.26
C GLU A 63 -5.48 -4.56 11.43
N VAL A 64 -5.07 -3.78 10.42
CA VAL A 64 -3.94 -2.84 10.54
C VAL A 64 -4.17 -1.84 11.68
N MET A 65 -5.37 -1.25 11.75
CA MET A 65 -5.72 -0.29 12.81
C MET A 65 -5.77 -0.93 14.20
N GLN A 66 -6.26 -2.16 14.31
CA GLN A 66 -6.25 -2.89 15.58
C GLN A 66 -4.84 -3.27 16.01
N PHE A 67 -4.02 -3.73 15.07
CA PHE A 67 -2.65 -4.17 15.34
C PHE A 67 -1.76 -3.02 15.84
N ILE A 68 -1.94 -1.81 15.30
CA ILE A 68 -1.12 -0.65 15.67
C ILE A 68 -1.55 0.02 16.98
N GLN A 69 -2.77 -0.23 17.46
CA GLN A 69 -3.36 0.42 18.63
C GLN A 69 -2.45 0.44 19.87
N PRO A 70 -1.70 -0.64 20.21
CA PRO A 70 -0.77 -0.64 21.34
C PRO A 70 0.36 0.40 21.20
N LEU A 71 0.78 0.73 19.97
CA LEU A 71 1.85 1.70 19.72
C LEU A 71 1.37 3.15 19.82
N GLU A 72 0.06 3.41 19.69
CA GLU A 72 -0.50 4.77 19.70
C GLU A 72 -0.36 5.48 21.05
N GLY A 73 -0.10 4.74 22.13
CA GLY A 73 0.20 5.28 23.46
C GLY A 73 1.67 5.65 23.67
N MET A 74 2.55 5.38 22.70
CA MET A 74 3.99 5.64 22.81
C MET A 74 4.34 7.03 22.27
N ASP A 75 5.05 7.84 23.05
CA ASP A 75 5.42 9.22 22.67
C ASP A 75 6.23 9.33 21.36
N LYS A 76 6.96 8.28 21.01
CA LYS A 76 7.78 8.22 19.79
C LYS A 76 6.98 7.84 18.54
N PHE A 77 5.75 7.37 18.70
CA PHE A 77 4.94 6.90 17.59
C PHE A 77 4.01 8.01 17.09
N ASP A 78 4.22 8.43 15.85
CA ASP A 78 3.38 9.43 15.19
C ASP A 78 2.07 8.79 14.70
N LYS A 79 1.13 8.61 15.61
CA LYS A 79 -0.19 8.02 15.33
C LYS A 79 -0.97 8.81 14.27
N LYS A 80 -0.83 10.14 14.25
CA LYS A 80 -1.59 10.98 13.31
C LYS A 80 -1.11 10.70 11.89
N ARG A 81 0.20 10.69 11.68
CA ARG A 81 0.80 10.37 10.37
C ARG A 81 0.50 8.93 9.94
N PHE A 82 0.59 7.96 10.85
CA PHE A 82 0.29 6.57 10.53
C PHE A 82 -1.16 6.42 10.03
N ARG A 83 -2.14 6.90 10.80
CA ARG A 83 -3.56 6.84 10.42
C ARG A 83 -3.85 7.57 9.12
N TYR A 84 -3.24 8.74 8.90
CA TYR A 84 -3.36 9.47 7.65
C TYR A 84 -2.91 8.63 6.44
N ILE A 85 -1.74 8.00 6.51
CA ILE A 85 -1.19 7.20 5.41
C ILE A 85 -2.10 5.99 5.11
N ILE A 86 -2.49 5.25 6.14
CA ILE A 86 -3.32 4.04 5.98
C ILE A 86 -4.71 4.39 5.44
N LEU A 87 -5.38 5.39 6.03
CA LEU A 87 -6.70 5.80 5.55
C LEU A 87 -6.63 6.41 4.15
N LYS A 88 -5.55 7.12 3.79
CA LYS A 88 -5.37 7.66 2.44
C LYS A 88 -5.29 6.52 1.42
N GLN A 89 -4.54 5.46 1.72
CA GLN A 89 -4.46 4.29 0.85
C GLN A 89 -5.82 3.58 0.71
N LYS A 90 -6.52 3.32 1.84
CA LYS A 90 -7.88 2.75 1.84
C LYS A 90 -8.86 3.58 1.00
N PHE A 91 -8.80 4.90 1.11
CA PHE A 91 -9.62 5.82 0.31
C PHE A 91 -9.32 5.71 -1.18
N LEU A 92 -8.05 5.69 -1.57
CA LEU A 92 -7.64 5.59 -2.99
C LEU A 92 -8.06 4.26 -3.61
N GLU A 93 -7.97 3.16 -2.86
CA GLU A 93 -8.45 1.85 -3.30
C GLU A 93 -9.98 1.82 -3.48
N ALA A 94 -10.73 2.32 -2.51
CA ALA A 94 -12.19 2.44 -2.61
C ALA A 94 -12.60 3.29 -3.83
N LEU A 95 -11.90 4.40 -4.08
CA LEU A 95 -12.13 5.25 -5.25
C LEU A 95 -11.76 4.55 -6.57
N CYS A 96 -10.71 3.73 -6.58
CA CYS A 96 -10.32 2.95 -7.75
C CYS A 96 -11.37 1.89 -8.11
N VAL A 97 -11.86 1.15 -7.11
CA VAL A 97 -12.93 0.15 -7.28
C VAL A 97 -14.19 0.82 -7.81
N ASN A 98 -14.57 1.95 -7.24
CA ASN A 98 -15.72 2.75 -7.68
C ASN A 98 -15.63 3.16 -9.16
N ASN A 99 -14.47 3.67 -9.59
CA ASN A 99 -14.22 4.03 -10.99
C ASN A 99 -14.27 2.81 -11.93
N ALA A 100 -13.85 1.63 -11.47
CA ALA A 100 -13.95 0.38 -12.24
C ALA A 100 -15.40 -0.10 -12.35
N MET A 101 -16.17 -0.02 -11.27
CA MET A 101 -17.60 -0.42 -11.23
C MET A 101 -18.49 0.54 -12.03
N SER A 102 -18.15 1.83 -12.08
CA SER A 102 -18.81 2.83 -12.95
C SER A 102 -18.78 2.45 -14.44
N ALA A 103 -17.77 1.69 -14.86
CA ALA A 103 -17.63 1.21 -16.23
C ALA A 103 -18.43 -0.08 -16.50
N ALA A 104 -18.95 -0.75 -15.47
CA ALA A 104 -19.60 -2.07 -15.54
C ALA A 104 -21.15 -2.04 -15.52
N GLU A 105 -21.76 -0.85 -15.62
CA GLU A 105 -23.21 -0.63 -15.86
C GLU A 105 -24.22 -1.19 -14.83
N ASP A 106 -23.82 -1.52 -13.58
CA ASP A 106 -24.77 -1.82 -12.49
C ASP A 106 -24.92 -0.63 -11.52
N PRO A 107 -26.03 0.13 -11.57
CA PRO A 107 -26.20 1.36 -10.79
C PRO A 107 -26.20 1.15 -9.27
N HIS A 108 -26.62 -0.03 -8.78
CA HIS A 108 -26.76 -0.26 -7.34
C HIS A 108 -25.40 -0.46 -6.66
N ASN A 109 -24.48 -1.17 -7.33
CA ASN A 109 -23.13 -1.40 -6.81
C ASN A 109 -22.29 -0.11 -6.81
N LEU A 110 -22.60 0.82 -7.72
CA LEU A 110 -21.93 2.10 -7.83
C LEU A 110 -22.19 3.01 -6.62
N GLU A 111 -23.46 3.09 -6.17
CA GLU A 111 -23.84 3.91 -5.02
C GLU A 111 -23.19 3.41 -3.73
N VAL A 112 -23.11 2.09 -3.55
CA VAL A 112 -22.48 1.48 -2.35
C VAL A 112 -20.99 1.78 -2.30
N SER A 113 -20.26 1.59 -3.40
CA SER A 113 -18.81 1.85 -3.45
C SER A 113 -18.47 3.33 -3.27
N MET A 114 -19.30 4.24 -3.83
CA MET A 114 -19.13 5.68 -3.60
C MET A 114 -19.36 6.07 -2.14
N GLN A 115 -20.36 5.49 -1.48
CA GLN A 115 -20.60 5.76 -0.05
C GLN A 115 -19.42 5.32 0.83
N GLU A 116 -18.76 4.21 0.49
CA GLU A 116 -17.56 3.75 1.21
C GLU A 116 -16.38 4.72 1.05
N ALA A 117 -16.14 5.20 -0.18
CA ALA A 117 -15.10 6.20 -0.44
C ALA A 117 -15.37 7.51 0.34
N VAL A 118 -16.62 7.99 0.36
CA VAL A 118 -17.02 9.20 1.11
C VAL A 118 -16.88 9.00 2.62
N LYS A 119 -17.31 7.85 3.16
CA LYS A 119 -17.11 7.52 4.58
C LYS A 119 -15.62 7.53 4.96
N CYS A 120 -14.78 6.93 4.12
CA CYS A 120 -13.34 6.90 4.35
C CYS A 120 -12.72 8.32 4.29
N LEU A 121 -13.17 9.14 3.35
CA LEU A 121 -12.76 10.55 3.26
C LEU A 121 -13.12 11.35 4.52
N HIS A 122 -14.33 11.18 5.05
CA HIS A 122 -14.71 11.85 6.31
C HIS A 122 -13.82 11.44 7.48
N CYS A 123 -13.45 10.15 7.59
CA CYS A 123 -12.49 9.70 8.60
C CYS A 123 -11.09 10.31 8.40
N LEU A 124 -10.70 10.65 7.18
CA LEU A 124 -9.39 11.24 6.88
C LEU A 124 -9.25 12.70 7.33
N GLU A 125 -10.36 13.44 7.44
CA GLU A 125 -10.35 14.88 7.70
C GLU A 125 -9.57 15.23 8.98
N GLU A 126 -9.78 14.47 10.06
CA GLU A 126 -9.11 14.69 11.35
C GLU A 126 -7.59 14.40 11.31
N PHE A 127 -7.16 13.54 10.38
CA PHE A 127 -5.76 13.12 10.26
C PHE A 127 -4.98 13.91 9.22
N CYS A 128 -5.65 14.71 8.38
CA CYS A 128 -4.98 15.53 7.39
C CYS A 128 -3.96 16.50 8.04
N PRO A 129 -2.76 16.64 7.45
CA PRO A 129 -1.77 17.62 7.93
C PRO A 129 -2.27 19.06 7.77
N THR A 130 -2.91 19.36 6.64
CA THR A 130 -3.45 20.68 6.29
C THR A 130 -4.87 20.60 5.71
N LYS A 131 -5.56 21.75 5.62
CA LYS A 131 -6.89 21.82 4.99
C LYS A 131 -6.80 21.66 3.47
N GLU A 132 -5.68 22.10 2.90
CA GLU A 132 -5.36 21.98 1.50
C GLU A 132 -5.19 20.50 1.09
N ASP A 133 -4.56 19.69 1.94
CA ASP A 133 -4.46 18.24 1.72
C ASP A 133 -5.84 17.58 1.67
N TYR A 134 -6.72 17.92 2.61
CA TYR A 134 -8.09 17.40 2.62
C TYR A 134 -8.88 17.85 1.38
N SER A 135 -8.76 19.13 1.01
CA SER A 135 -9.42 19.68 -0.18
C SER A 135 -8.97 18.98 -1.47
N THR A 136 -7.68 18.63 -1.54
CA THR A 136 -7.12 17.85 -2.66
C THR A 136 -7.73 16.45 -2.72
N LEU A 137 -7.90 15.77 -1.58
CA LEU A 137 -8.57 14.47 -1.51
C LEU A 137 -10.04 14.55 -1.93
N CYS A 138 -10.76 15.59 -1.51
CA CYS A 138 -12.14 15.84 -1.96
C CYS A 138 -12.23 16.00 -3.48
N LEU A 139 -11.26 16.67 -4.11
CA LEU A 139 -11.22 16.84 -5.57
C LEU A 139 -11.10 15.50 -6.30
N LEU A 140 -10.40 14.51 -5.72
CA LEU A 140 -10.24 13.20 -6.34
C LEU A 140 -11.57 12.47 -6.53
N LEU A 141 -12.57 12.68 -5.66
CA LEU A 141 -13.92 12.11 -5.83
C LEU A 141 -14.63 12.59 -7.10
N THR A 142 -14.21 13.73 -7.65
CA THR A 142 -14.82 14.31 -8.87
C THR A 142 -14.16 13.79 -10.15
N LEU A 143 -13.04 13.08 -10.03
CA LEU A 143 -12.30 12.59 -11.19
C LEU A 143 -12.94 11.30 -11.73
N PRO A 144 -13.15 11.18 -13.05
CA PRO A 144 -13.69 9.95 -13.65
C PRO A 144 -12.71 8.79 -13.59
N ARG A 145 -11.40 9.07 -13.48
CA ARG A 145 -10.32 8.09 -13.31
C ARG A 145 -9.22 8.70 -12.47
N LEU A 146 -8.72 7.95 -11.50
CA LEU A 146 -7.64 8.40 -10.61
C LEU A 146 -6.36 8.73 -11.39
N THR A 147 -6.05 7.96 -12.44
CA THR A 147 -4.86 8.15 -13.30
C THR A 147 -4.87 9.44 -14.12
N HIS A 148 -5.98 10.18 -14.17
CA HIS A 148 -6.02 11.52 -14.77
C HIS A 148 -5.31 12.56 -13.90
N HIS A 149 -5.13 12.29 -12.61
CA HIS A 149 -4.34 13.12 -11.73
C HIS A 149 -2.85 12.81 -11.91
N ALA A 150 -2.01 13.85 -12.02
CA ALA A 150 -0.58 13.70 -12.30
C ALA A 150 0.16 12.85 -11.25
N GLU A 151 -0.24 12.91 -9.98
CA GLU A 151 0.35 12.12 -8.89
C GLU A 151 0.06 10.62 -9.01
N PHE A 152 -1.07 10.24 -9.62
CA PHE A 152 -1.55 8.85 -9.65
C PHE A 152 -1.49 8.22 -11.04
N LYS A 153 -0.78 8.85 -11.99
CA LYS A 153 -0.68 8.36 -13.37
C LYS A 153 -0.16 6.92 -13.46
N ASP A 154 0.85 6.60 -12.66
CA ASP A 154 1.49 5.28 -12.62
C ASP A 154 1.06 4.46 -11.37
N TRP A 155 0.03 4.92 -10.65
CA TRP A 155 -0.48 4.24 -9.46
C TRP A 155 -1.37 3.05 -9.84
N ASN A 156 -1.26 1.97 -9.07
CA ASN A 156 -2.09 0.79 -9.17
C ASN A 156 -2.60 0.35 -7.78
N PRO A 157 -3.74 -0.33 -7.71
CA PRO A 157 -4.25 -0.89 -6.45
C PRO A 157 -3.63 -2.27 -6.13
N SER A 158 -2.57 -2.69 -6.81
CA SER A 158 -2.01 -4.06 -6.78
C SER A 158 -0.50 -4.08 -6.63
#